data_AF-A0A7Z3C6E4-F1
#
_entry.id   AF-A0A7Z3C6E4-F1
#
_cell.length_a   1.000
_cell.length_b   1.000
_cell.length_c   1.000
_cell.angle_alpha   90.00
_cell.angle_beta   90.00
_cell.angle_gamma   90.00
#
_symmetry.space_group_name_H-M   'P 1'
#
loop_
_entity.id
_entity.type
_entity.pdbx_description
1 polymer ?
#
loop_
_entity_poly.entity_id
_entity_poly.type
_entity_poly.pdbx_seq_one_letter_code
_entity_poly.pdbx_strand_id
1 'polypeptide(L)'
;MGVAKNPDGSISLSDGSLVNPGQTAVTRPDGIIQHVDGRVEHPDGRIVWPDDTVEYPDGRIVWADGTEQLADGSIKYPDGLAYDAQGNLQEL
;
A
#
# COMPACT_ATOMS: atom_id res chain seq x y z
N MET A 1 7.85 28.63 -10.52
CA MET A 1 7.27 27.46 -9.83
C MET A 1 5.77 27.66 -9.82
N GLY A 2 5.06 27.06 -10.78
CA GLY A 2 3.62 27.27 -10.96
C GLY A 2 2.83 26.17 -10.27
N VAL A 3 1.98 26.56 -9.34
CA VAL A 3 0.92 25.68 -8.83
C VAL A 3 -0.39 26.16 -9.41
N ALA A 4 -1.23 25.25 -9.90
CA ALA A 4 -2.56 25.57 -10.40
C ALA A 4 -3.60 24.95 -9.47
N LYS A 5 -4.51 25.77 -8.94
CA LYS A 5 -5.64 25.28 -8.15
C LYS A 5 -6.78 24.93 -9.10
N ASN A 6 -7.27 23.70 -9.01
CA ASN A 6 -8.35 23.19 -9.84
C ASN A 6 -9.73 23.50 -9.23
N PRO A 7 -10.81 23.50 -10.04
CA PRO A 7 -12.16 23.79 -9.56
C PRO A 7 -12.68 22.82 -8.49
N ASP A 8 -12.19 21.58 -8.49
CA ASP A 8 -12.52 20.55 -7.50
C ASP A 8 -11.77 20.74 -6.15
N GLY A 9 -10.90 21.74 -6.07
CA GLY A 9 -10.08 22.04 -4.89
C GLY A 9 -8.70 21.39 -4.88
N SER A 10 -8.39 20.51 -5.83
CA SER A 10 -7.06 19.90 -5.97
C SER A 10 -6.02 20.93 -6.45
N ILE A 11 -4.73 20.61 -6.26
CA ILE A 11 -3.61 21.47 -6.66
C ILE A 11 -2.70 20.70 -7.60
N SER A 12 -2.55 21.19 -8.83
CA SER A 12 -1.58 20.69 -9.81
C SER A 12 -0.23 21.37 -9.59
N LEU A 13 0.83 20.57 -9.47
CA LEU A 13 2.20 21.01 -9.28
C LEU A 13 2.96 21.03 -10.62
N SER A 14 4.05 21.80 -10.69
CA SER A 14 4.84 21.97 -11.92
C SER A 14 5.52 20.69 -12.42
N ASP A 15 5.76 19.74 -11.51
CA ASP A 15 6.35 18.43 -11.81
C ASP A 15 5.32 17.42 -12.34
N GLY A 16 4.04 17.81 -12.44
CA GLY A 16 2.92 16.95 -12.84
C GLY A 16 2.23 16.24 -11.69
N SER A 17 2.69 16.42 -10.45
CA SER A 17 2.02 15.87 -9.27
C SER A 17 0.69 16.59 -8.99
N LEU A 18 -0.27 15.88 -8.40
CA LEU A 18 -1.58 16.38 -8.01
C LEU A 18 -1.80 16.20 -6.51
N VAL A 19 -2.03 17.29 -5.78
CA VAL A 19 -2.49 17.24 -4.38
C VAL A 19 -4.00 17.18 -4.37
N ASN A 20 -4.59 16.22 -3.67
CA ASN A 20 -6.04 16.08 -3.59
C ASN A 20 -6.70 17.28 -2.86
N PRO A 21 -8.01 17.50 -3.02
CA PRO A 21 -8.69 18.65 -2.41
C PRO A 21 -8.61 18.71 -0.88
N GLY A 22 -8.55 17.54 -0.22
CA GLY A 22 -8.39 17.44 1.23
C GLY A 22 -6.97 17.65 1.72
N GLN A 23 -5.99 17.79 0.81
CA GLN A 23 -4.56 17.88 1.12
C GLN A 23 -4.05 16.70 1.98
N THR A 24 -4.69 15.54 1.84
CA THR A 24 -4.34 14.29 2.54
C THR A 24 -3.51 13.35 1.68
N ALA A 25 -3.43 13.58 0.37
CA ALA A 25 -2.67 12.73 -0.54
C ALA A 25 -2.09 13.51 -1.72
N VAL A 26 -0.95 13.03 -2.23
CA VAL A 26 -0.29 13.51 -3.44
C VAL A 26 -0.17 12.36 -4.44
N THR A 27 -0.76 12.51 -5.61
CA THR A 27 -0.57 11.61 -6.76
C THR A 27 0.61 12.12 -7.58
N ARG A 28 1.63 11.29 -7.77
CA ARG A 28 2.81 11.60 -8.56
C ARG A 28 2.58 11.28 -10.05
N PRO A 29 3.40 11.82 -10.96
CA PRO A 29 3.28 11.54 -12.41
C PRO A 29 3.42 10.07 -12.80
N ASP A 30 4.12 9.28 -11.97
CA ASP A 30 4.29 7.83 -12.13
C ASP A 30 3.08 7.03 -11.62
N GLY A 31 2.04 7.70 -11.11
CA GLY A 31 0.82 7.10 -10.59
C GLY A 31 0.91 6.68 -9.12
N ILE A 32 2.06 6.86 -8.45
CA ILE A 32 2.18 6.58 -7.02
C ILE A 32 1.39 7.62 -6.22
N ILE A 33 0.58 7.16 -5.28
CA ILE A 33 -0.18 8.02 -4.35
C ILE A 33 0.47 7.95 -2.98
N GLN A 34 0.96 9.08 -2.49
CA GLN A 34 1.50 9.21 -1.13
C GLN A 34 0.46 9.87 -0.22
N HIS A 35 0.06 9.19 0.84
CA HIS A 35 -0.84 9.74 1.87
C HIS A 35 -0.06 10.38 3.01
N VAL A 36 -0.70 11.34 3.69
CA VAL A 36 -0.13 12.04 4.85
C VAL A 36 0.04 11.15 6.08
N ASP A 37 -0.74 10.06 6.19
CA ASP A 37 -0.55 9.06 7.24
C ASP A 37 0.66 8.15 6.99
N GLY A 38 1.30 8.26 5.82
CA GLY A 38 2.49 7.52 5.42
C GLY A 38 2.21 6.35 4.47
N ARG A 39 0.94 5.95 4.29
CA ARG A 39 0.54 4.95 3.29
C ARG A 39 0.96 5.37 1.87
N VAL A 40 1.46 4.41 1.10
CA VAL A 40 1.82 4.56 -0.32
C VAL A 40 0.99 3.58 -1.14
N GLU A 41 0.31 4.06 -2.17
CA GLU A 41 -0.35 3.21 -3.17
C GLU A 41 0.46 3.23 -4.46
N HIS A 42 0.74 2.05 -4.98
CA HIS A 42 1.39 1.86 -6.26
C HIS A 42 0.37 1.60 -7.37
N PRO A 43 0.70 1.94 -8.62
CA PRO A 43 -0.20 1.75 -9.76
C PRO A 43 -0.54 0.28 -10.06
N ASP A 44 0.27 -0.67 -9.60
CA ASP A 44 -0.01 -2.10 -9.68
C ASP A 44 -1.03 -2.58 -8.62
N GLY A 45 -1.51 -1.68 -7.75
CA GLY A 45 -2.45 -1.99 -6.68
C GLY A 45 -1.81 -2.41 -5.36
N ARG A 46 -0.46 -2.48 -5.31
CA ARG A 46 0.28 -2.69 -4.06
C ARG A 46 0.12 -1.49 -3.14
N ILE A 47 -0.08 -1.75 -1.86
CA ILE A 47 -0.13 -0.74 -0.80
C ILE A 47 1.03 -1.01 0.16
N VAL A 48 1.78 0.03 0.52
CA VAL A 48 2.79 -0.02 1.58
C VAL A 48 2.32 0.86 2.73
N TRP A 49 2.23 0.28 3.91
CA TRP A 49 1.83 0.96 5.13
C TRP A 49 3.03 1.57 5.87
N PRO A 50 2.79 2.53 6.77
CA PRO A 50 3.86 3.16 7.56
C PRO A 50 4.60 2.19 8.50
N ASP A 51 4.00 1.05 8.84
CA ASP A 51 4.58 0.01 9.68
C ASP A 51 5.33 -1.07 8.86
N ASP A 52 5.67 -0.75 7.62
CA ASP A 52 6.31 -1.64 6.63
C ASP A 52 5.44 -2.84 6.20
N THR A 53 4.16 -2.88 6.58
CA THR A 53 3.21 -3.87 6.03
C THR A 53 2.95 -3.61 4.55
N VAL A 54 2.96 -4.65 3.74
CA VAL A 54 2.69 -4.60 2.30
C VAL A 54 1.45 -5.42 1.97
N GLU A 55 0.43 -4.78 1.42
CA GLU A 55 -0.71 -5.47 0.82
C GLU A 55 -0.55 -5.55 -0.69
N TYR A 56 -0.76 -6.74 -1.23
CA TYR A 56 -0.73 -7.02 -2.67
C TYR A 56 -2.16 -7.12 -3.22
N PRO A 57 -2.36 -6.78 -4.50
CA PRO A 57 -3.68 -6.82 -5.13
C PRO A 57 -4.29 -8.22 -5.23
N ASP A 58 -3.48 -9.28 -5.10
CA ASP A 58 -3.92 -10.67 -5.06
C ASP A 58 -4.47 -11.09 -3.69
N GLY A 59 -4.43 -10.20 -2.69
CA GLY A 59 -4.87 -10.47 -1.32
C GLY A 59 -3.76 -10.97 -0.39
N ARG A 60 -2.51 -11.07 -0.87
CA ARG A 60 -1.36 -11.37 0.00
C ARG A 60 -1.02 -10.14 0.86
N ILE A 61 -0.72 -10.39 2.13
CA ILE A 61 -0.24 -9.38 3.08
C ILE A 61 1.11 -9.84 3.61
N VAL A 62 2.10 -8.96 3.64
CA VAL A 62 3.43 -9.23 4.20
C VAL A 62 3.70 -8.21 5.28
N TRP A 63 3.88 -8.67 6.52
CA TRP A 63 4.23 -7.82 7.65
C TRP A 63 5.74 -7.60 7.74
N ALA A 64 6.13 -6.55 8.47
CA ALA A 64 7.54 -6.18 8.68
C ALA A 64 8.39 -7.29 9.33
N ASP A 65 7.77 -8.17 10.13
CA ASP A 65 8.46 -9.30 10.77
C ASP A 65 8.73 -10.47 9.81
N GLY A 66 8.24 -10.39 8.57
CA GLY A 66 8.35 -11.45 7.56
C GLY A 66 7.20 -12.45 7.60
N THR A 67 6.21 -12.28 8.46
CA THR A 67 4.96 -13.04 8.40
C THR A 67 4.24 -12.69 7.10
N GLU A 68 3.64 -13.70 6.47
CA GLU A 68 2.87 -13.53 5.24
C GLU A 68 1.50 -14.18 5.36
N GLN A 69 0.44 -13.46 5.06
CA GLN A 69 -0.89 -14.03 4.85
C GLN A 69 -1.15 -14.15 3.36
N LEU A 70 -1.63 -15.30 2.92
CA LEU A 70 -2.03 -15.54 1.54
C LEU A 70 -3.53 -15.31 1.36
N ALA A 71 -3.94 -15.18 0.11
CA ALA A 71 -5.34 -15.00 -0.29
C ALA A 71 -6.27 -16.15 0.15
N ASP A 72 -5.73 -17.35 0.35
CA ASP A 72 -6.48 -18.51 0.84
C ASP A 72 -6.68 -18.51 2.37
N GLY A 73 -6.14 -17.50 3.06
CA GLY A 73 -6.20 -17.35 4.51
C GLY A 73 -5.08 -18.07 5.26
N SER A 74 -4.17 -18.77 4.56
CA SER A 74 -3.00 -19.35 5.20
C SER A 74 -2.01 -18.27 5.64
N ILE A 75 -1.30 -18.54 6.74
CA ILE A 75 -0.27 -17.66 7.31
C ILE A 75 1.06 -18.41 7.32
N LYS A 76 2.10 -17.81 6.73
CA LYS A 76 3.48 -18.29 6.80
C LYS A 76 4.26 -17.40 7.74
N TYR A 77 4.95 -18.01 8.69
CA TYR A 77 5.83 -17.33 9.62
C TYR A 77 7.28 -17.40 9.13
N PRO A 78 8.12 -16.41 9.50
CA PRO A 78 9.53 -16.37 9.11
C PRO A 78 10.36 -17.52 9.71
N ASP A 79 9.86 -18.19 10.75
CA ASP A 79 10.48 -19.36 11.37
C ASP A 79 10.26 -20.67 10.57
N GLY A 80 9.53 -20.60 9.47
CA GLY A 80 9.22 -21.73 8.60
C GLY A 80 7.93 -22.47 8.95
N LEU A 81 7.21 -22.05 9.99
CA LEU A 81 5.88 -22.58 10.28
C LEU A 81 4.86 -21.97 9.32
N ALA A 82 3.96 -22.80 8.79
CA ALA A 82 2.81 -22.33 8.03
C ALA A 82 1.53 -22.87 8.66
N TYR A 83 0.46 -22.08 8.67
CA TYR A 83 -0.85 -22.49 9.16
C TYR A 83 -1.88 -22.26 8.08
N ASP A 84 -2.80 -23.21 7.89
CA ASP A 84 -3.95 -23.01 7.01
C ASP A 84 -5.00 -22.07 7.63
N ALA A 85 -6.02 -21.72 6.86
CA ALA A 85 -7.12 -20.87 7.34
C ALA A 85 -7.95 -21.49 8.48
N GLN A 86 -7.80 -22.79 8.73
CA GLN A 86 -8.43 -23.52 9.83
C GLN A 86 -7.53 -23.59 11.08
N GLY A 87 -6.30 -23.08 11.00
CA GLY A 87 -5.32 -23.09 12.08
C GLY A 87 -4.53 -24.39 12.21
N ASN A 88 -4.56 -25.27 11.21
CA ASN A 88 -3.72 -26.47 11.20
C ASN A 88 -2.32 -26.12 10.70
N LEU A 89 -1.30 -26.65 11.39
CA LEU A 89 0.09 -26.53 10.95
C LEU A 89 0.28 -27.28 9.63
N GLN A 90 0.81 -26.58 8.63
CA GLN A 90 1.39 -27.14 7.43
C GLN A 90 2.91 -27.21 7.61
N GLU A 91 3.44 -28.43 7.56
CA GLU A 91 4.89 -28.66 7.49
C GLU A 91 5.35 -28.35 6.06
N LEU A 92 6.30 -27.41 5.90
CA LEU A 92 6.91 -27.06 4.61
C LEU A 92 8.02 -28.04 4.22
#